data_AF-A0AAU5WJ84-F1
#
_entry.id   AF-A0AAU5WJ84-F1
#
_cell.length_a   1.000
_cell.length_b   1.000
_cell.length_c   1.000
_cell.angle_alpha   90.00
_cell.angle_beta   90.00
_cell.angle_gamma   90.00
#
_symmetry.space_group_name_H-M   'P 1'
#
loop_
_entity.id
_entity.type
_entity.pdbx_description
1 polymer ?
#
loop_
_entity_poly.entity_id
_entity_poly.type
_entity_poly.pdbx_seq_one_letter_code
_entity_poly.pdbx_strand_id
1 'polypeptide(L)' 'MTRLTDRLLGRLARTTTVDAGCSNVYYCEKGIKYLRACCLDQGCQIVKVGKC' A
#
# COMPACT_ATOMS: atom_id res chain seq x y z
N MET A 1 10.20 -30.31 -3.62
CA MET A 1 9.62 -29.38 -4.62
C MET A 1 8.65 -28.43 -3.92
N THR A 2 9.14 -27.36 -3.29
CA THR A 2 8.34 -26.44 -2.44
C THR A 2 8.50 -24.96 -2.83
N ARG A 3 9.19 -24.66 -3.93
CA ARG A 3 9.56 -23.28 -4.30
C ARG A 3 8.45 -22.48 -5.00
N LEU A 4 7.40 -23.14 -5.48
CA LEU A 4 6.32 -22.50 -6.24
C LEU A 4 5.22 -21.91 -5.33
N THR A 5 4.86 -22.60 -4.24
CA THR A 5 3.84 -22.15 -3.28
C THR A 5 4.28 -20.88 -2.54
N ASP A 6 5.55 -20.79 -2.17
CA ASP A 6 6.13 -19.64 -1.48
C ASP A 6 6.05 -18.35 -2.33
N ARG A 7 6.27 -18.47 -3.64
CA ARG A 7 6.17 -17.34 -4.59
C ARG A 7 4.73 -16.87 -4.80
N LEU A 8 3.76 -17.77 -4.69
CA LEU A 8 2.34 -17.42 -4.79
C LEU A 8 1.88 -16.70 -3.51
N LEU A 9 2.29 -17.17 -2.35
CA LEU A 9 2.01 -16.51 -1.07
C LEU A 9 2.61 -15.10 -0.99
N GLY A 10 3.83 -14.89 -1.49
CA GLY A 10 4.44 -13.56 -1.55
C GLY A 10 3.75 -12.57 -2.50
N ARG A 11 3.09 -13.06 -3.55
CA ARG A 11 2.25 -12.23 -4.44
C ARG A 11 0.89 -11.94 -3.81
N LEU A 12 0.27 -12.95 -3.19
CA LEU A 12 -0.98 -12.79 -2.48
C LEU A 12 -0.85 -11.83 -1.29
N ALA A 13 0.24 -11.90 -0.53
CA ALA A 13 0.47 -10.98 0.59
C ALA A 13 0.56 -9.49 0.17
N ARG A 14 1.01 -9.21 -1.06
CA ARG A 14 1.03 -7.85 -1.62
C ARG A 14 -0.34 -7.42 -2.15
N THR A 15 -1.16 -8.35 -2.62
CA THR A 15 -2.54 -8.05 -3.07
C THR A 15 -3.52 -8.01 -1.91
N THR A 16 -3.31 -8.75 -0.82
CA THR A 16 -4.17 -8.71 0.37
C THR A 16 -4.08 -7.39 1.14
N THR A 17 -3.02 -6.60 0.97
CA THR A 17 -3.00 -5.21 1.47
C THR A 17 -3.84 -4.26 0.61
N VAL A 18 -4.18 -4.65 -0.62
CA VAL A 18 -5.15 -3.95 -1.49
C VAL A 18 -6.58 -4.41 -1.16
N ASP A 19 -6.76 -5.66 -0.75
CA ASP A 19 -8.07 -6.25 -0.42
C ASP A 19 -8.62 -5.90 0.99
N ALA A 20 -7.93 -5.07 1.78
CA ALA A 20 -8.49 -4.53 3.03
C ALA A 20 -9.48 -3.36 2.80
N GLY A 21 -9.91 -3.10 1.56
CA GLY A 21 -10.78 -1.96 1.23
C GLY A 21 -10.06 -0.61 1.30
N CYS A 22 -8.72 -0.62 1.23
CA CYS A 22 -7.87 0.54 1.36
C CYS A 22 -7.23 0.93 0.02
N SER A 23 -7.53 2.13 -0.46
CA SER A 23 -6.90 2.74 -1.64
C SER A 23 -5.68 3.56 -1.23
N ASN A 24 -4.52 3.22 -1.79
CA ASN A 24 -3.23 3.87 -1.50
C ASN A 24 -2.76 4.69 -2.70
N VAL A 25 -2.63 6.01 -2.52
CA VAL A 25 -2.16 6.95 -3.56
C VAL A 25 -0.92 7.69 -3.08
N TYR A 26 0.13 7.65 -3.90
CA TYR A 26 1.32 8.45 -3.68
C TYR A 26 1.23 9.77 -4.45
N TYR A 27 1.52 10.87 -3.79
CA TYR A 27 1.59 12.19 -4.43
C TYR A 27 2.72 13.02 -3.83
N CYS A 28 3.15 14.02 -4.59
CA CYS A 28 4.24 14.90 -4.20
C CYS A 28 3.71 16.32 -4.03
N GLU A 29 4.01 16.94 -2.90
CA GLU A 29 3.61 18.30 -2.60
C GLU A 29 4.80 19.04 -1.95
N LYS A 30 5.20 20.18 -2.53
CA LYS A 30 6.32 21.02 -2.04
C LYS A 30 7.64 20.25 -1.84
N GLY A 31 7.96 19.29 -2.73
CA GLY A 31 9.19 18.47 -2.64
C GLY A 31 9.13 17.35 -1.58
N ILE A 32 7.95 17.09 -1.03
CA ILE A 32 7.74 16.03 -0.04
C ILE A 32 6.77 15.00 -0.64
N LYS A 33 7.15 13.73 -0.55
CA LYS A 33 6.34 12.59 -0.97
C LYS A 33 5.43 12.16 0.17
N TYR A 34 4.14 12.14 -0.12
CA TYR A 34 3.09 11.69 0.78
C TYR A 34 2.45 10.41 0.24
N LEU A 35 2.04 9.54 1.16
CA LEU A 35 1.18 8.40 0.90
C LEU A 35 -0.16 8.70 1.57
N ARG A 36 -1.21 8.74 0.76
CA ARG A 36 -2.59 8.77 1.23
C ARG A 36 -3.15 7.36 1.17
N ALA A 37 -3.46 6.80 2.33
CA ALA A 37 -4.15 5.53 2.48
C ALA A 37 -5.60 5.80 2.91
N CYS A 38 -6.57 5.49 2.07
CA CYS A 38 -7.99 5.68 2.36
C CYS A 38 -8.68 4.33 2.47
N CYS A 39 -9.14 3.99 3.67
CA CYS A 39 -9.88 2.77 3.96
C CYS A 39 -11.36 3.08 4.18
N LEU A 40 -12.26 2.23 3.65
CA LEU A 40 -13.71 2.39 3.76
C LEU A 40 -14.20 2.60 5.21
N ASP A 41 -13.62 1.87 6.18
CA ASP A 41 -14.07 1.89 7.58
C ASP A 41 -13.22 2.75 8.53
N GLN A 42 -12.05 3.23 8.10
CA GLN A 42 -11.10 3.97 8.96
C GLN A 42 -10.82 5.41 8.47
N GLY A 43 -11.38 5.79 7.33
CA GLY A 43 -11.13 7.09 6.70
C GLY A 43 -9.78 7.16 5.98
N CYS A 44 -9.35 8.39 5.66
CA CYS A 44 -8.11 8.64 4.94
C CYS A 44 -6.99 9.08 5.89
N GLN A 45 -5.89 8.35 5.89
CA GLN A 45 -4.65 8.71 6.56
C GLN A 45 -3.63 9.21 5.53
N ILE A 46 -2.91 10.29 5.89
CA ILE A 46 -1.83 10.83 5.08
C ILE A 46 -0.55 10.68 5.88
N VAL A 47 0.42 9.96 5.33
CA VAL A 47 1.73 9.75 5.95
C VAL A 47 2.82 10.32 5.05
N LYS A 48 3.79 11.00 5.66
CA LYS A 48 4.98 11.48 4.98
C LYS A 48 5.94 10.32 4.77
N VAL A 49 6.25 10.01 3.51
CA VAL A 49 7.08 8.84 3.15
C VAL A 49 8.52 9.24 2.89
N GLY A 50 8.73 10.46 2.39
CA GLY A 50 10.09 10.93 2.10
C GLY A 50 10.12 12.19 1.27
N LYS A 51 11.23 12.43 0.60
CA LYS A 51 11.35 13.48 -0.41
C LYS A 51 10.90 12.97 -1.77
N CYS A 52 10.30 13.88 -2.52
CA CYS A 52 10.17 13.82 -3.97
C CYS A 52 11.24 14.80 -4.48
#